data_AF-A0A7Y8CW89-F1
#
_entry.id   AF-A0A7Y8CW89-F1
#
_cell.length_a   1.000
_cell.length_b   1.000
_cell.length_c   1.000
_cell.angle_alpha   90.00
_cell.angle_beta   90.00
_cell.angle_gamma   90.00
#
_symmetry.space_group_name_H-M   'P 1'
#
loop_
_entity.id
_entity.type
_entity.pdbx_description
1 polymer ?
#
loop_
_entity_poly.entity_id
_entity_poly.type
_entity_poly.pdbx_seq_one_letter_code
_entity_poly.pdbx_strand_id
1 'polypeptide(L)'
;MSIIAITNPGAARGDSYFMVMTPAKQGNGILIARIIAPFATEADATEAVELLNRRYPGSTSSIGSSQYTADHNAEDLDWLYCQARGDLAEVLTDLTKRAVQ
;
A
#
# COMPACT_ATOMS: atom_id res chain seq x y z
N MET A 1 30.59 -9.39 7.13
CA MET A 1 29.19 -8.98 7.33
C MET A 1 28.44 -9.49 6.11
N SER A 2 27.82 -10.67 6.21
CA SER A 2 27.12 -11.26 5.06
C SER A 2 25.81 -10.51 4.87
N ILE A 3 25.69 -9.79 3.76
CA ILE A 3 24.40 -9.29 3.30
C ILE A 3 23.62 -10.54 2.90
N ILE A 4 22.76 -11.02 3.78
CA ILE A 4 21.72 -11.97 3.39
C ILE A 4 20.82 -11.15 2.47
N ALA A 5 21.00 -11.32 1.16
CA ALA A 5 19.96 -10.94 0.23
C ALA A 5 18.73 -11.74 0.66
N ILE A 6 17.76 -11.08 1.29
CA ILE A 6 16.46 -11.67 1.53
C ILE A 6 15.85 -11.80 0.14
N THR A 7 16.17 -12.89 -0.54
CA THR A 7 15.51 -13.27 -1.78
C THR A 7 14.05 -13.47 -1.40
N ASN A 8 13.21 -12.56 -1.87
CA ASN A 8 11.77 -12.70 -1.81
C ASN A 8 11.40 -14.04 -2.46
N PRO A 9 10.89 -15.04 -1.72
CA PRO A 9 10.66 -16.38 -2.28
C PRO A 9 9.49 -16.42 -3.27
N GLY A 10 8.81 -15.29 -3.52
CA GLY A 10 7.52 -15.24 -4.18
C GLY A 10 6.39 -15.44 -3.17
N ALA A 11 5.17 -15.60 -3.68
CA ALA A 11 3.98 -15.89 -2.89
C ALA A 11 3.12 -16.92 -3.61
N ALA A 12 2.59 -17.89 -2.88
CA ALA A 12 1.63 -18.84 -3.42
C ALA A 12 0.22 -18.28 -3.37
N ARG A 13 -0.66 -18.80 -4.23
CA ARG A 13 -2.11 -18.57 -4.14
C ARG A 13 -2.60 -18.97 -2.75
N GLY A 14 -3.34 -18.07 -2.11
CA GLY A 14 -3.83 -18.24 -0.74
C GLY A 14 -2.92 -17.62 0.32
N ASP A 15 -1.66 -17.30 -0.01
CA ASP A 15 -0.82 -16.54 0.90
C ASP A 15 -1.41 -15.16 1.12
N SER A 16 -1.28 -14.66 2.35
CA SER A 16 -1.85 -13.38 2.75
C SER A 16 -0.90 -12.23 2.44
N TYR A 17 -1.48 -11.09 2.07
CA TYR A 17 -0.79 -9.82 1.99
C TYR A 17 -1.57 -8.74 2.73
N PHE A 18 -0.89 -7.64 3.06
CA PHE A 18 -1.50 -6.48 3.70
C PHE A 18 -1.78 -5.38 2.69
N MET A 19 -2.81 -4.59 2.96
CA MET A 19 -3.22 -3.48 2.13
C MET A 19 -3.53 -2.25 2.97
N VAL A 20 -3.33 -1.08 2.37
CA VAL A 20 -3.72 0.20 2.94
C VAL A 20 -4.94 0.72 2.20
N MET A 21 -6.01 0.97 2.94
CA MET A 21 -7.25 1.54 2.42
C MET A 21 -7.30 3.02 2.76
N THR A 22 -7.45 3.87 1.75
CA THR A 22 -7.72 5.30 1.95
C THR A 22 -9.22 5.52 2.15
N PRO A 23 -9.63 6.56 2.88
CA PRO A 23 -11.04 6.92 2.98
C PRO A 23 -11.64 7.19 1.60
N ALA A 24 -12.93 6.97 1.48
CA ALA A 24 -13.68 7.40 0.30
C ALA A 24 -13.75 8.94 0.26
N LYS A 25 -13.39 9.53 -0.87
CA LYS A 25 -13.47 10.97 -1.12
C LYS A 25 -14.47 11.26 -2.22
N GLN A 26 -15.29 12.27 -2.02
CA GLN A 26 -16.23 12.71 -3.05
C GLN A 26 -15.48 13.50 -4.14
N GLY A 27 -15.53 13.01 -5.37
CA GLY A 27 -15.03 13.69 -6.57
C GLY A 27 -16.08 13.59 -7.67
N ASN A 28 -16.52 14.73 -8.23
CA ASN A 28 -17.59 14.80 -9.23
C ASN A 28 -18.87 14.03 -8.81
N GLY A 29 -19.21 14.05 -7.52
CA GLY A 29 -20.37 13.32 -6.97
C GLY A 29 -20.17 11.82 -6.71
N ILE A 30 -18.99 11.27 -7.03
CA ILE A 30 -18.64 9.86 -6.84
C ILE A 30 -17.71 9.71 -5.64
N LEU A 31 -17.96 8.69 -4.81
CA LEU A 31 -17.05 8.31 -3.73
C LEU A 31 -15.90 7.46 -4.30
N ILE A 32 -14.67 7.98 -4.17
CA ILE A 32 -13.45 7.34 -4.67
C ILE A 32 -12.60 6.97 -3.45
N ALA A 33 -12.37 5.67 -3.24
CA ALA A 33 -11.39 5.13 -2.31
C ALA A 33 -10.28 4.42 -3.09
N ARG A 34 -9.07 4.38 -2.55
CA ARG A 34 -7.94 3.65 -3.13
C ARG A 34 -7.48 2.57 -2.17
N ILE A 35 -7.17 1.41 -2.73
CA ILE A 35 -6.50 0.31 -2.05
C ILE A 35 -5.07 0.30 -2.58
N ILE A 36 -4.10 0.36 -1.68
CA ILE A 36 -2.67 0.25 -2.00
C ILE A 36 -2.21 -1.11 -1.49
N ALA A 37 -1.72 -1.94 -2.39
CA ALA A 37 -1.29 -3.30 -2.09
C ALA A 37 -0.37 -3.83 -3.21
N PRO A 38 0.41 -4.89 -2.93
CA PRO A 38 0.53 -5.56 -1.63
C PRO A 38 1.63 -4.96 -0.75
N PHE A 39 1.49 -5.13 0.57
CA PHE A 39 2.55 -4.95 1.55
C PHE A 39 2.94 -6.33 2.09
N ALA A 40 4.25 -6.57 2.19
CA ALA A 40 4.81 -7.86 2.62
C ALA A 40 4.49 -8.17 4.09
N THR A 41 4.49 -7.13 4.94
CA THR A 41 4.27 -7.27 6.37
C THR A 41 3.21 -6.30 6.89
N GLU A 42 2.59 -6.64 8.02
CA GLU A 42 1.67 -5.74 8.72
C GLU A 42 2.38 -4.46 9.18
N ALA A 43 3.66 -4.56 9.54
CA ALA A 43 4.47 -3.43 9.97
C ALA A 43 4.63 -2.39 8.85
N ASP A 44 4.92 -2.83 7.62
CA ASP A 44 5.06 -1.93 6.47
C ASP A 44 3.73 -1.22 6.15
N ALA A 45 2.62 -1.96 6.21
CA ALA A 45 1.28 -1.38 6.01
C ALA A 45 0.91 -0.40 7.15
N THR A 46 1.31 -0.70 8.39
CA THR A 46 1.11 0.17 9.55
C THR A 46 1.87 1.47 9.38
N GLU A 47 3.15 1.42 9.03
CA GLU A 47 3.96 2.60 8.80
C GLU A 47 3.37 3.49 7.68
N ALA A 48 2.89 2.88 6.59
CA ALA A 48 2.23 3.59 5.51
C ALA A 48 0.93 4.29 5.97
N VAL A 49 0.09 3.62 6.76
CA VAL A 49 -1.13 4.22 7.34
C VAL A 49 -0.79 5.37 8.29
N GLU A 50 0.18 5.17 9.18
CA GLU A 50 0.63 6.21 10.10
C GLU A 50 1.17 7.43 9.35
N LEU A 51 1.96 7.21 8.30
CA LEU A 51 2.50 8.28 7.46
C LEU A 51 1.36 9.07 6.78
N LEU A 52 0.38 8.38 6.21
CA LEU A 52 -0.79 9.02 5.59
C LEU A 52 -1.60 9.83 6.60
N ASN A 53 -1.92 9.25 7.76
CA ASN A 53 -2.72 9.89 8.79
C ASN A 53 -1.97 11.05 9.49
N ARG A 54 -0.64 10.95 9.61
CA ARG A 54 0.22 12.03 10.13
C ARG A 54 0.30 13.19 9.14
N ARG A 55 0.49 12.89 7.86
CA ARG A 55 0.59 13.90 6.81
C ARG A 55 -0.75 14.59 6.56
N TYR A 56 -1.85 13.85 6.70
CA TYR A 56 -3.22 14.31 6.47
C TYR A 56 -4.13 13.94 7.64
N PRO A 57 -4.16 14.78 8.70
CA PRO A 57 -5.09 14.60 9.81
C PRO A 57 -6.53 14.50 9.29
N GLY A 58 -7.24 13.43 9.67
CA GLY A 58 -8.60 13.16 9.19
C GLY A 58 -8.68 12.28 7.93
N SER A 59 -7.56 11.79 7.40
CA SER A 59 -7.59 10.75 6.36
C SER A 59 -8.29 9.48 6.86
N THR A 60 -8.19 9.09 8.13
CA THR A 60 -8.82 7.84 8.63
C THR A 60 -8.43 6.60 7.79
N SER A 61 -7.22 6.61 7.21
CA SER A 61 -6.68 5.46 6.48
C SER A 61 -6.55 4.26 7.42
N SER A 62 -6.78 3.06 6.89
CA SER A 62 -6.80 1.81 7.67
C SER A 62 -6.07 0.68 6.97
N ILE A 63 -5.71 -0.34 7.75
CA ILE A 63 -5.05 -1.55 7.26
C ILE A 63 -6.12 -2.61 7.01
N GLY A 64 -5.90 -3.42 5.98
CA GLY A 64 -6.64 -4.65 5.72
C GLY A 64 -5.67 -5.75 5.30
N SER A 65 -6.20 -6.97 5.18
CA SER A 65 -5.49 -8.10 4.61
C SER A 65 -6.37 -8.82 3.59
N SER A 66 -5.71 -9.44 2.61
CA SER A 66 -6.35 -10.29 1.61
C SER A 66 -5.37 -11.38 1.19
N GLN A 67 -5.77 -12.20 0.23
CA GLN A 67 -5.00 -13.34 -0.24
C GLN A 67 -4.69 -13.22 -1.73
N TYR A 68 -3.51 -13.68 -2.14
CA TYR A 68 -3.18 -13.80 -3.56
C TYR A 68 -4.10 -14.80 -4.25
N THR A 69 -4.62 -14.43 -5.41
CA THR A 69 -5.50 -15.29 -6.22
C THR A 69 -4.72 -16.16 -7.22
N ALA A 70 -3.43 -15.90 -7.38
CA ALA A 70 -2.50 -16.63 -8.23
C ALA A 70 -1.12 -16.73 -7.56
N ASP A 71 -0.29 -17.66 -8.04
CA ASP A 71 1.10 -17.75 -7.62
C ASP A 71 1.91 -16.60 -8.26
N HIS A 72 2.81 -16.01 -7.49
CA HIS A 72 3.74 -14.98 -7.93
C HIS A 72 5.17 -15.43 -7.67
N ASN A 73 6.02 -15.38 -8.69
CA ASN A 73 7.45 -15.58 -8.49
C ASN A 73 8.06 -14.34 -7.80
N ALA A 74 9.35 -14.44 -7.43
CA ALA A 74 10.08 -13.38 -6.75
C ALA A 74 10.06 -12.03 -7.49
N GLU A 75 10.28 -12.05 -8.81
CA GLU A 75 10.40 -10.85 -9.63
C GLU A 75 9.05 -10.16 -9.80
N ASP A 76 7.99 -10.93 -10.07
CA ASP A 76 6.62 -10.43 -10.15
C ASP A 76 6.22 -9.76 -8.83
N LEU A 77 6.55 -10.40 -7.71
CA LEU A 77 6.18 -9.92 -6.39
C LEU A 77 6.98 -8.66 -5.99
N ASP A 78 8.27 -8.60 -6.34
CA ASP A 78 9.09 -7.40 -6.15
C ASP A 78 8.56 -6.23 -6.99
N TRP A 79 8.10 -6.49 -8.21
CA TRP A 79 7.44 -5.47 -9.01
C TRP A 79 6.13 -5.03 -8.34
N LEU A 80 5.26 -5.93 -7.89
CA LEU A 80 4.04 -5.55 -7.18
C LEU A 80 4.33 -4.68 -5.94
N TYR A 81 5.37 -5.01 -5.15
CA TYR A 81 5.80 -4.17 -4.03
C TYR A 81 6.33 -2.79 -4.46
N CYS A 82 7.09 -2.72 -5.55
CA CYS A 82 7.50 -1.46 -6.16
C CYS A 82 6.30 -0.62 -6.60
N GLN A 83 5.29 -1.24 -7.22
CA GLN A 83 4.08 -0.57 -7.65
C GLN A 83 3.30 -0.01 -6.45
N ALA A 84 3.11 -0.81 -5.40
CA ALA A 84 2.45 -0.39 -4.17
C ALA A 84 3.14 0.82 -3.52
N ARG A 85 4.48 0.83 -3.51
CA ARG A 85 5.26 1.99 -3.05
C ARG A 85 5.05 3.23 -3.93
N GLY A 86 4.99 3.04 -5.25
CA GLY A 86 4.66 4.11 -6.20
C GLY A 86 3.27 4.71 -5.98
N ASP A 87 2.26 3.85 -5.81
CA ASP A 87 0.88 4.24 -5.52
C ASP A 87 0.77 4.99 -4.18
N LEU A 88 1.48 4.52 -3.14
CA LEU A 88 1.56 5.23 -1.85
C LEU A 88 2.18 6.61 -2.02
N ALA A 89 3.30 6.70 -2.75
CA ALA A 89 3.95 7.98 -3.03
C ALA A 89 3.02 8.93 -3.77
N GLU A 90 2.30 8.45 -4.79
CA GLU A 90 1.32 9.24 -5.54
C GLU A 90 0.25 9.82 -4.61
N VAL A 91 -0.37 8.99 -3.76
CA VAL A 91 -1.38 9.43 -2.78
C VAL A 91 -0.80 10.46 -1.82
N LEU A 92 0.43 10.25 -1.34
CA LEU A 92 1.12 11.21 -0.47
C LEU A 92 1.38 12.53 -1.20
N THR A 93 1.76 12.54 -2.48
CA THR A 93 2.00 13.78 -3.26
C THR A 93 0.72 14.50 -3.69
N ASP A 94 -0.31 13.79 -4.13
CA ASP A 94 -1.54 14.42 -4.61
C ASP A 94 -2.35 15.06 -3.49
N LEU A 95 -2.25 14.50 -2.29
CA LEU A 95 -2.79 15.17 -1.10
C LEU A 95 -1.98 16.39 -0.68
N THR A 96 -0.71 16.52 -1.13
CA THR A 96 0.13 17.69 -0.84
C THR A 96 -0.37 18.91 -1.61
N LYS A 97 -0.88 18.72 -2.84
CA LYS A 97 -1.45 19.80 -3.66
C LYS A 97 -2.71 20.43 -3.03
N ARG A 98 -3.37 19.74 -2.09
CA ARG A 98 -4.63 20.19 -1.46
C ARG A 98 -4.46 20.86 -0.10
N ALA A 99 -3.33 20.69 0.58
CA ALA A 99 -3.06 21.37 1.86
C ALA A 99 -2.62 22.84 1.68
N VAL A 100 -2.49 23.32 0.45
CA VAL A 100 -2.00 24.66 0.09
C VAL A 100 -3.10 25.51 -0.58
N GLN A 101 -4.36 25.09 -0.50
CA GLN A 101 -5.54 25.87 -0.91
C GLN A 101 -6.46 26.07 0.28
#